data_AF-A0A919SMY0-F1
#
_entry.id   AF-A0A919SMY0-F1
#
_cell.length_a   1.000
_cell.length_b   1.000
_cell.length_c   1.000
_cell.angle_alpha   90.00
_cell.angle_beta   90.00
_cell.angle_gamma   90.00
#
_symmetry.space_group_name_H-M   'P 1'
#
loop_
_entity.id
_entity.type
_entity.pdbx_description
1 polymer ?
#
loop_
_entity_poly.entity_id
_entity_poly.type
_entity_poly.pdbx_seq_one_letter_code
_entity_poly.pdbx_strand_id
1 'polypeptide(L)'
;MIKVLTISDVRKNLAAVVDDAEECVIPRGGGKAVVMVSLDEWNSMKETLHVLGSASNARRLLESIAQADAGLLQEHPLLGADEPAPAPSDRAA
;
A
#
# COMPACT_ATOMS: atom_id res chain seq x y z
N MET A 1 -9.08 -11.02 12.65
CA MET A 1 -10.37 -10.40 12.99
C MET A 1 -10.04 -9.07 13.62
N ILE A 2 -10.58 -7.96 13.10
CA ILE A 2 -10.27 -6.62 13.61
C ILE A 2 -10.66 -6.54 15.10
N LYS A 3 -9.70 -6.12 15.93
CA LYS A 3 -9.91 -5.93 17.37
C LYS A 3 -10.78 -4.71 17.61
N VAL A 4 -11.74 -4.80 18.53
CA VAL A 4 -12.53 -3.64 18.99
C VAL A 4 -12.08 -3.30 20.41
N LEU A 5 -11.45 -2.14 20.58
CA LEU A 5 -10.91 -1.70 21.87
C LEU A 5 -11.63 -0.44 22.32
N THR A 6 -12.09 -0.39 23.57
CA THR A 6 -12.70 0.84 24.07
C THR A 6 -11.65 1.93 24.24
N ILE A 7 -12.07 3.21 24.20
CA ILE A 7 -11.18 4.34 24.49
C ILE A 7 -10.50 4.18 25.86
N SER A 8 -11.21 3.62 26.84
CA SER A 8 -10.66 3.37 28.17
C SER A 8 -9.55 2.31 28.17
N ASP A 9 -9.68 1.26 27.36
CA ASP A 9 -8.68 0.19 27.25
C ASP A 9 -7.43 0.68 26.55
N VAL A 10 -7.59 1.40 25.42
CA VAL A 10 -6.47 2.00 24.69
C VAL A 10 -5.72 2.99 25.56
N ARG A 11 -6.43 3.83 26.34
CA ARG A 11 -5.78 4.78 27.24
C ARG A 11 -4.96 4.10 28.34
N LYS A 12 -5.44 2.97 28.87
CA LYS A 12 -4.74 2.22 29.93
C LYS A 12 -3.54 1.45 29.39
N ASN A 13 -3.63 0.95 28.16
CA ASN A 13 -2.66 0.00 27.59
C ASN A 13 -1.98 0.54 26.33
N LEU A 14 -1.86 1.86 26.17
CA LEU A 14 -1.44 2.48 24.90
C LEU A 14 -0.12 1.91 24.37
N ALA A 15 0.89 1.75 25.23
CA ALA A 15 2.19 1.20 24.84
C ALA A 15 2.04 -0.20 24.22
N ALA A 16 1.36 -1.12 24.91
CA ALA A 16 1.13 -2.47 24.41
C ALA A 16 0.31 -2.49 23.11
N VAL A 17 -0.68 -1.59 22.97
CA VAL A 17 -1.47 -1.48 21.74
C VAL A 17 -0.62 -0.95 20.57
N VAL A 18 0.31 -0.03 20.83
CA VAL A 18 1.26 0.47 19.82
C VAL A 18 2.27 -0.60 19.44
N ASP A 19 2.79 -1.36 20.42
CA ASP A 19 3.77 -2.43 20.21
C ASP A 19 3.19 -3.60 19.42
N ASP A 20 1.90 -3.93 19.63
CA ASP A 20 1.18 -4.95 18.85
C ASP A 20 1.03 -4.54 17.39
N ALA A 21 0.99 -3.23 17.10
CA ALA A 21 0.90 -2.63 15.77
C ALA A 21 -0.23 -3.17 14.86
N GLU A 22 -1.18 -3.91 15.42
CA GLU A 22 -2.32 -4.47 14.71
C GLU A 22 -3.45 -3.44 14.54
N GLU A 23 -4.23 -3.61 13.48
CA GLU A 23 -5.42 -2.81 13.24
C GLU A 23 -6.49 -2.99 14.33
N CYS A 24 -7.01 -1.87 14.83
CA CYS A 24 -8.09 -1.89 15.83
C CYS A 24 -9.13 -0.78 15.60
N VAL A 25 -10.38 -1.08 15.94
CA VAL A 25 -11.50 -0.14 15.92
C VAL A 25 -11.74 0.37 17.33
N ILE A 26 -11.78 1.69 17.47
CA ILE A 26 -12.04 2.39 18.72
C ILE A 26 -13.40 3.09 18.60
N PRO A 27 -14.48 2.52 19.18
CA PRO A 27 -15.78 3.15 19.16
C PRO A 27 -15.79 4.39 20.05
N ARG A 28 -16.42 5.46 19.57
CA ARG A 28 -16.71 6.64 20.37
C ARG A 28 -18.17 6.57 20.81
N GLY A 29 -18.42 6.53 22.12
CA GLY A 29 -19.78 6.50 22.66
C GLY A 29 -20.61 7.68 22.11
N GLY A 30 -21.64 7.37 21.31
CA GLY A 30 -22.52 8.35 20.66
C GLY A 30 -21.93 9.07 19.44
N GLY A 31 -20.73 8.70 18.96
CA GLY A 31 -20.06 9.33 17.82
C GLY A 31 -19.51 8.32 16.80
N LYS A 32 -18.79 8.83 15.79
CA LYS A 32 -18.13 7.97 14.79
C LYS A 32 -16.93 7.26 15.43
N ALA A 33 -16.81 5.95 15.15
CA ALA A 33 -15.63 5.17 15.50
C ALA A 33 -14.41 5.64 14.71
N VAL A 34 -13.23 5.38 15.25
CA VAL A 34 -11.95 5.57 14.56
C VAL A 34 -11.24 4.23 14.43
N VAL A 35 -10.38 4.11 13.42
CA VAL A 35 -9.49 2.95 13.26
C VAL A 35 -8.07 3.42 13.56
N MET A 36 -7.33 2.62 14.30
CA MET A 36 -5.89 2.78 14.46
C MET A 36 -5.19 1.67 13.70
N VAL A 37 -4.15 2.04 12.94
CA VAL A 37 -3.27 1.16 12.18
C VAL A 37 -1.83 1.61 12.38
N SER A 38 -0.86 0.74 12.11
CA SER A 38 0.54 1.14 12.08
C SER A 38 0.79 2.19 11.00
N LEU A 39 1.86 2.98 11.16
CA LEU A 39 2.25 3.97 10.16
C LEU A 39 2.60 3.31 8.82
N ASP A 40 3.27 2.15 8.87
CA ASP A 40 3.68 1.42 7.66
C ASP A 40 2.49 0.88 6.89
N GLU A 41 1.47 0.36 7.59
CA GLU A 41 0.22 -0.09 6.98
C GLU A 41 -0.53 1.09 6.34
N TRP A 42 -0.64 2.21 7.06
CA TRP A 42 -1.25 3.42 6.54
C TRP A 42 -0.56 3.93 5.27
N ASN A 43 0.77 3.98 5.28
CA ASN A 43 1.55 4.41 4.12
C ASN A 43 1.39 3.44 2.94
N SER A 44 1.40 2.12 3.19
CA SER A 44 1.20 1.09 2.16
C SER A 44 -0.19 1.20 1.50
N MET A 45 -1.24 1.41 2.30
CA MET A 45 -2.59 1.68 1.80
C MET A 45 -2.63 2.97 0.97
N LYS A 46 -2.00 4.05 1.47
CA LYS A 46 -1.96 5.34 0.77
C LYS A 46 -1.25 5.26 -0.56
N GLU A 47 -0.15 4.52 -0.65
CA GLU A 47 0.58 4.29 -1.88
C GLU A 47 -0.23 3.46 -2.87
N THR A 48 -0.87 2.39 -2.40
CA THR A 48 -1.76 1.57 -3.23
C THR A 48 -2.89 2.41 -3.83
N LEU A 49 -3.53 3.25 -3.01
CA LEU A 49 -4.57 4.18 -3.48
C LEU A 49 -4.02 5.22 -4.47
N HIS A 50 -2.78 5.68 -4.26
CA HIS A 50 -2.13 6.62 -5.17
C HIS A 50 -1.87 5.99 -6.53
N VAL A 51 -1.21 4.83 -6.56
CA VAL A 51 -0.87 4.08 -7.77
C VAL A 51 -2.11 3.69 -8.56
N LEU A 52 -3.18 3.27 -7.86
CA LEU A 52 -4.45 2.88 -8.48
C LEU A 52 -5.40 4.05 -8.75
N GLY A 53 -5.07 5.27 -8.32
CA GLY A 53 -5.95 6.44 -8.45
C GLY A 53 -6.21 6.89 -9.89
N SER A 54 -5.34 6.51 -10.83
CA SER A 54 -5.54 6.72 -12.27
C SER A 54 -5.93 5.41 -12.95
N ALA A 55 -7.10 5.37 -13.59
CA ALA A 55 -7.57 4.19 -14.33
C ALA A 55 -6.57 3.72 -15.40
N SER A 56 -5.87 4.67 -16.05
CA SER A 56 -4.83 4.35 -17.04
C SER A 56 -3.62 3.67 -16.39
N ASN A 57 -3.15 4.19 -15.24
CA ASN A 57 -2.02 3.59 -14.54
C ASN A 57 -2.37 2.23 -13.92
N ALA A 58 -3.56 2.12 -13.32
CA ALA A 58 -4.08 0.88 -12.75
C ALA A 58 -4.17 -0.22 -13.81
N ARG A 59 -4.73 0.09 -14.99
CA ARG A 59 -4.79 -0.85 -16.11
C ARG A 59 -3.41 -1.33 -16.52
N ARG A 60 -2.47 -0.41 -16.74
CA ARG A 60 -1.09 -0.74 -17.16
C ARG A 60 -0.39 -1.61 -16.12
N LEU A 61 -0.56 -1.32 -14.83
CA LEU A 61 0.06 -2.10 -13.76
C LEU A 61 -0.51 -3.52 -13.70
N LEU A 62 -1.84 -3.67 -13.78
CA LEU A 62 -2.48 -4.98 -13.78
C LEU A 62 -2.10 -5.81 -15.00
N GLU A 63 -2.01 -5.19 -16.18
CA GLU A 63 -1.49 -5.84 -17.40
C GLU A 63 -0.03 -6.29 -17.21
N SER A 64 0.82 -5.45 -16.63
CA SER A 64 2.23 -5.79 -16.37
C SER A 64 2.38 -6.94 -15.37
N ILE A 65 1.55 -7.00 -14.31
CA ILE A 65 1.52 -8.13 -13.37
C ILE A 65 1.10 -9.42 -14.10
N ALA A 66 0.05 -9.36 -14.92
CA ALA A 66 -0.41 -10.53 -15.67
C ALA A 66 0.64 -11.05 -16.67
N GLN A 67 1.39 -10.14 -17.31
CA GLN A 67 2.52 -10.51 -18.16
C GLN A 67 3.64 -11.19 -17.36
N ALA A 68 3.98 -10.64 -16.19
CA ALA A 68 4.98 -11.21 -15.29
C ALA A 68 4.60 -12.63 -14.84
N ASP A 69 3.36 -12.84 -14.41
CA ASP A 69 2.83 -14.14 -13.99
C ASP A 69 2.81 -15.16 -15.14
N ALA A 70 2.63 -14.69 -16.38
CA ALA A 70 2.70 -15.51 -17.58
C ALA A 70 4.14 -15.76 -18.07
N GLY A 71 5.16 -15.22 -17.40
CA GLY A 71 6.57 -15.32 -17.80
C GLY A 71 6.95 -14.44 -18.99
N LEU A 72 6.11 -13.48 -19.37
CA LEU A 72 6.35 -12.52 -20.45
C LEU A 72 7.18 -11.33 -19.93
N LEU A 73 8.39 -11.61 -19.47
CA LEU A 73 9.33 -10.61 -18.97
C LEU A 73 10.54 -10.50 -19.90
N GLN A 74 11.02 -9.27 -20.09
CA GLN A 74 12.28 -9.00 -20.77
C GLN A 74 13.32 -8.48 -19.78
N GLU A 75 14.52 -9.08 -19.81
CA GLU A 75 15.66 -8.60 -19.04
C GLU A 75 16.37 -7.49 -19.81
N HIS A 76 16.61 -6.37 -19.13
CA HIS A 76 17.41 -5.27 -19.66
C HIS A 76 18.54 -4.93 -18.70
N PRO A 77 19.75 -4.60 -19.19
CA PRO A 77 20.80 -4.06 -18.34
C PRO A 77 20.37 -2.71 -17.76
N LEU A 78 20.84 -2.41 -16.54
CA LEU A 78 20.66 -1.08 -15.96
C LEU A 78 21.41 -0.05 -16.81
N LEU A 79 20.73 1.04 -17.15
CA LEU A 79 21.34 2.14 -17.89
C LEU A 79 22.29 2.92 -16.97
N GLY A 80 23.36 3.45 -17.55
CA GLY A 80 24.25 4.36 -16.83
C GLY A 80 23.54 5.67 -16.45
N ALA A 81 24.03 6.36 -15.41
CA ALA A 81 23.44 7.62 -14.95
C ALA A 81 23.40 8.73 -16.03
N ASP A 82 24.27 8.66 -17.03
CA ASP A 82 24.37 9.60 -18.15
C ASP A 82 23.71 9.08 -19.45
N GLU A 83 23.13 7.88 -19.42
CA GLU A 83 22.55 7.25 -20.59
C GLU A 83 21.05 7.58 -20.68
N PRO A 84 20.57 8.10 -21.83
CA PRO A 84 19.17 8.50 -21.96
C PRO A 84 18.25 7.27 -21.85
N ALA A 85 17.15 7.44 -21.12
CA ALA A 85 16.18 6.37 -21.00
C ALA A 85 15.62 5.97 -22.39
N PRO A 86 15.51 4.66 -22.69
CA PRO A 86 15.03 4.19 -23.98
C PRO A 86 13.60 4.66 -24.21
N ALA A 87 13.27 4.88 -25.49
CA ALA A 87 11.98 5.41 -25.89
C ALA A 87 10.85 4.49 -25.39
N PRO A 88 9.65 5.03 -25.08
CA PRO A 88 8.53 4.22 -24.61
C PRO A 88 8.15 3.08 -25.58
N SER A 89 8.41 3.25 -26.88
CA SER A 89 8.24 2.22 -27.92
C SER A 89 9.14 1.02 -27.74
N ASP A 90 10.30 1.21 -27.11
CA ASP A 90 11.36 0.20 -27.00
C ASP A 90 11.21 -0.63 -25.72
N ARG A 91 10.25 -0.28 -24.86
CA ARG A 91 9.93 -0.95 -23.58
C ARG A 91 8.78 -1.95 -23.67
N ALA A 92 8.18 -2.12 -24.85
CA ALA A 92 6.93 -2.85 -25.06
C ALA A 92 7.09 -4.18 -25.84
N ALA A 93 8.33 -4.67 -25.96
CA ALA A 93 8.59 -6.01 -26.51
C ALA A 93 8.59 -7.04 -25.37
#